data_AF-A0A257N5T0-F1
#
_entry.id   AF-A0A257N5T0-F1
#
_cell.length_a   1.000
_cell.length_b   1.000
_cell.length_c   1.000
_cell.angle_alpha   90.00
_cell.angle_beta   90.00
_cell.angle_gamma   90.00
#
_symmetry.space_group_name_H-M   'P 1'
#
loop_
_entity.id
_entity.type
_entity.pdbx_description
1 polymer ?
#
loop_
_entity_poly.entity_id
_entity_poly.type
_entity_poly.pdbx_seq_one_letter_code
_entity_poly.pdbx_strand_id
1 'polypeptide(L)'
;MAIYKTPGVYIEEIPKFPPSIAAVETAIPAFIGYTQKADKIKPSDLINLPTKIGSIAEYEAYFGVGADPTVSNVSLDDSKNFKSAVIGNIFFMYDSLRLFYANGGGDCYIVSTGLYDTAGKAAGDFTGTGKGIDALVKVDEPTILVFPDNSLLTTGSDFYSVYDAALDQCGKLMDRVGLFHVKEADPKGSEFRSGSGIKDLKYGMTYSPWLEVNFPKNISYRSFKNVITVGATNFKLADLTDDVAIKALVAEYEQVIADIDVINTASAALANPSKTLRDQLTALEGAYLAAKTVANFMPLVNFLFEAARKIDVMVGAGVGSVSNADIKTKLKTLISSTLKALYTTLISYDKELAAKVSGGSYSVQFSTGTVPSAAEWSTIFGAGSPAASAVIPATAVTDASKMDSVLPLLKTLFDQINSAWLTSVVGVAQKSETQKHEGLSSTFPLYKTILTGIQNTNTTVPPSGAVAGIYAYVDRTRGVWKAPANVSISGCIGPKNTFTASELDNLNIDPNSGKSINAIRSFTGKGTLVFGARTLAGNDNEWRYVS
;
A
#
# COMPACT_ATOMS: atom_id res chain seq x y z
N MET A 1 1.32 1.76 57.44
CA MET A 1 0.53 1.68 58.68
C MET A 1 -0.19 3.01 58.86
N ALA A 2 -1.52 3.01 58.87
CA ALA A 2 -2.29 4.23 59.12
C ALA A 2 -2.11 4.68 60.59
N ILE A 3 -2.03 5.99 60.82
CA ILE A 3 -1.92 6.59 62.16
C ILE A 3 -3.31 7.07 62.56
N TYR A 4 -3.94 6.37 63.50
CA TYR A 4 -5.26 6.70 64.03
C TYR A 4 -5.15 7.79 65.10
N LYS A 5 -5.84 8.92 64.89
CA LYS A 5 -5.76 10.12 65.76
C LYS A 5 -6.95 10.32 66.69
N THR A 6 -7.95 9.43 66.67
CA THR A 6 -9.15 9.53 67.52
C THR A 6 -9.53 8.15 68.08
N PRO A 7 -9.97 8.04 69.34
CA PRO A 7 -10.45 6.78 69.89
C PRO A 7 -11.73 6.33 69.16
N GLY A 8 -11.68 5.16 68.53
CA GLY A 8 -12.80 4.56 67.80
C GLY A 8 -12.45 3.15 67.31
N VAL A 9 -13.44 2.41 66.81
CA VAL A 9 -13.22 1.10 66.17
C VAL A 9 -12.96 1.36 64.69
N TYR A 10 -11.78 0.97 64.21
CA TYR A 10 -11.39 1.04 62.81
C TYR A 10 -11.40 -0.35 62.21
N ILE A 11 -12.05 -0.50 61.07
CA ILE A 11 -12.03 -1.73 60.27
C ILE A 11 -11.17 -1.42 59.05
N GLU A 12 -9.99 -2.04 58.99
CA GLU A 12 -9.16 -2.07 57.78
C GLU A 12 -9.44 -3.37 57.03
N GLU A 13 -10.07 -3.27 55.86
CA GLU A 13 -10.14 -4.39 54.92
C GLU A 13 -8.81 -4.47 54.17
N ILE A 14 -7.95 -5.40 54.55
CA ILE A 14 -6.76 -5.74 53.78
C ILE A 14 -7.22 -6.64 52.63
N PRO A 15 -7.11 -6.23 51.35
CA PRO A 15 -7.48 -7.09 50.22
C PRO A 15 -6.58 -8.34 50.25
N LYS A 16 -7.18 -9.49 50.57
CA LYS A 16 -6.46 -10.76 50.75
C LYS A 16 -6.37 -11.58 49.46
N PHE A 17 -7.06 -11.14 48.41
CA PHE A 17 -7.04 -11.82 47.12
C PHE A 17 -5.85 -11.30 46.30
N PRO A 18 -4.93 -12.18 45.84
CA PRO A 18 -3.98 -11.79 44.81
C PRO A 18 -4.77 -11.28 43.59
N PRO A 19 -4.22 -10.33 42.81
CA PRO A 19 -4.86 -9.88 41.57
C PRO A 19 -5.14 -11.12 40.71
N SER A 20 -6.38 -11.26 40.20
CA SER A 20 -6.68 -12.37 39.31
C SER A 20 -5.85 -12.22 38.03
N ILE A 21 -5.20 -13.30 37.62
CA ILE A 21 -4.49 -13.36 36.36
C ILE A 21 -5.57 -13.55 35.28
N ALA A 22 -5.88 -12.50 34.54
CA ALA A 22 -6.73 -12.62 33.36
C ALA A 22 -5.94 -13.37 32.26
N ALA A 23 -6.62 -14.25 31.53
CA ALA A 23 -6.04 -14.84 30.32
C ALA A 23 -5.94 -13.75 29.26
N VAL A 24 -4.72 -13.35 28.93
CA VAL A 24 -4.40 -12.40 27.85
C VAL A 24 -3.89 -13.21 26.66
N GLU A 25 -4.20 -12.79 25.44
CA GLU A 25 -3.64 -13.41 24.24
C GLU A 25 -2.10 -13.31 24.26
N THR A 26 -1.42 -14.44 24.15
CA THR A 26 0.04 -14.54 24.38
C THR A 26 0.88 -14.31 23.13
N ALA A 27 0.29 -14.49 21.94
CA ALA A 27 0.96 -14.34 20.65
C ALA A 27 0.21 -13.34 19.76
N ILE A 28 0.44 -12.05 20.03
CA ILE A 28 -0.07 -10.94 19.22
C ILE A 28 1.09 -10.40 18.39
N PRO A 29 1.18 -10.74 17.09
CA PRO A 29 2.24 -10.22 16.25
C PRO A 29 1.99 -8.76 15.83
N ALA A 30 3.08 -8.01 15.69
CA ALA A 30 3.12 -6.76 14.94
C ALA A 30 3.83 -6.99 13.60
N PHE A 31 3.09 -6.83 12.52
CA PHE A 31 3.60 -6.85 11.17
C PHE A 31 4.06 -5.45 10.76
N ILE A 32 5.34 -5.34 10.39
CA ILE A 32 5.98 -4.07 10.03
C ILE A 32 6.44 -4.13 8.56
N GLY A 33 6.01 -3.17 7.74
CA GLY A 33 6.31 -3.13 6.32
C GLY A 33 5.51 -2.09 5.57
N TYR A 34 5.34 -2.25 4.26
CA TYR A 34 4.69 -1.29 3.39
C TYR A 34 3.27 -1.73 3.07
N THR A 35 2.40 -0.75 2.79
CA THR A 35 0.98 -0.97 2.50
C THR A 35 0.54 -0.22 1.26
N GLN A 36 -0.64 -0.52 0.71
CA GLN A 36 -1.17 0.22 -0.45
C GLN A 36 -1.61 1.63 -0.06
N LYS A 37 -2.32 1.71 1.07
CA LYS A 37 -2.80 2.93 1.71
C LYS A 37 -2.62 2.80 3.22
N ALA A 38 -2.94 3.85 3.96
CA ALA A 38 -2.83 3.84 5.42
C ALA A 38 -3.84 4.84 5.99
N ASP A 39 -5.13 4.53 5.81
CA ASP A 39 -6.20 5.50 5.92
C ASP A 39 -7.28 4.99 6.89
N LYS A 40 -7.59 5.76 7.93
CA LYS A 40 -8.73 5.53 8.82
C LYS A 40 -9.72 6.67 8.81
N ILE A 41 -9.25 7.88 9.13
CA ILE A 41 -10.05 9.10 9.16
C ILE A 41 -9.64 10.01 7.99
N LYS A 42 -8.34 10.09 7.71
CA LYS A 42 -7.76 10.90 6.64
C LYS A 42 -6.74 10.07 5.85
N PRO A 43 -6.45 10.43 4.59
CA PRO A 43 -5.38 9.78 3.84
C PRO A 43 -4.06 9.77 4.60
N SER A 44 -3.39 8.62 4.65
CA SER A 44 -2.07 8.43 5.26
C SER A 44 -1.98 8.70 6.78
N ASP A 45 -3.10 8.75 7.50
CA ASP A 45 -3.10 9.00 8.95
C ASP A 45 -2.61 7.79 9.79
N LEU A 46 -2.57 6.60 9.21
CA LEU A 46 -2.05 5.38 9.86
C LEU A 46 -0.57 5.10 9.59
N ILE A 47 0.13 5.95 8.83
CA ILE A 47 1.57 5.75 8.58
C ILE A 47 2.33 5.85 9.90
N ASN A 48 3.14 4.82 10.20
CA ASN A 48 3.90 4.63 11.43
C ASN A 48 3.05 4.66 12.72
N LEU A 49 1.73 4.46 12.60
CA LEU A 49 0.82 4.33 13.75
C LEU A 49 0.43 2.86 13.92
N PRO A 50 0.92 2.17 14.97
CA PRO A 50 0.52 0.80 15.25
C PRO A 50 -1.00 0.68 15.38
N THR A 51 -1.60 -0.11 14.51
CA THR A 51 -3.06 -0.26 14.43
C THR A 51 -3.43 -1.72 14.58
N LYS A 52 -4.23 -2.04 15.60
CA LYS A 52 -4.77 -3.37 15.83
C LYS A 52 -5.83 -3.71 14.78
N ILE A 53 -5.74 -4.92 14.23
CA ILE A 53 -6.73 -5.51 13.33
C ILE A 53 -7.03 -6.95 13.76
N GLY A 54 -8.27 -7.39 13.56
CA GLY A 54 -8.72 -8.75 13.85
C GLY A 54 -8.89 -9.63 12.60
N SER A 55 -8.85 -9.05 11.39
CA SER A 55 -9.06 -9.81 10.15
C SER A 55 -8.41 -9.20 8.91
N ILE A 56 -8.27 -10.01 7.86
CA ILE A 56 -7.82 -9.54 6.55
C ILE A 56 -8.77 -8.49 5.93
N ALA A 57 -10.07 -8.57 6.21
CA ALA A 57 -11.04 -7.59 5.71
C ALA A 57 -10.82 -6.19 6.35
N GLU A 58 -10.47 -6.15 7.64
CA GLU A 58 -10.07 -4.90 8.29
C GLU A 58 -8.74 -4.37 7.75
N TYR A 59 -7.78 -5.27 7.45
CA TYR A 59 -6.55 -4.88 6.77
C TYR A 59 -6.86 -4.22 5.42
N GLU A 60 -7.67 -4.84 4.58
CA GLU A 60 -8.04 -4.28 3.26
C GLU A 60 -8.76 -2.92 3.40
N ALA A 61 -9.61 -2.78 4.42
CA ALA A 61 -10.32 -1.53 4.69
C ALA A 61 -9.36 -0.37 5.01
N TYR A 62 -8.34 -0.58 5.84
CA TYR A 62 -7.43 0.49 6.30
C TYR A 62 -6.14 0.61 5.48
N PHE A 63 -5.58 -0.51 5.06
CA PHE A 63 -4.24 -0.63 4.45
C PHE A 63 -4.26 -1.04 2.98
N GLY A 64 -5.40 -1.50 2.48
CA GLY A 64 -5.60 -1.89 1.08
C GLY A 64 -5.13 -3.31 0.77
N VAL A 65 -4.93 -3.60 -0.51
CA VAL A 65 -4.57 -4.95 -1.01
C VAL A 65 -3.07 -5.06 -1.33
N GLY A 66 -2.65 -6.25 -1.74
CA GLY A 66 -1.29 -6.49 -2.25
C GLY A 66 -0.98 -5.62 -3.47
N ALA A 67 0.29 -5.26 -3.62
CA ALA A 67 0.74 -4.50 -4.78
C ALA A 67 0.65 -5.35 -6.06
N ASP A 68 0.42 -4.68 -7.19
CA ASP A 68 0.37 -5.37 -8.48
C ASP A 68 1.73 -6.04 -8.78
N PRO A 69 1.75 -7.35 -9.06
CA PRO A 69 3.01 -8.06 -9.26
C PRO A 69 3.68 -7.66 -10.58
N THR A 70 5.00 -7.76 -10.60
CA THR A 70 5.79 -7.46 -11.80
C THR A 70 5.92 -8.72 -12.66
N VAL A 71 5.58 -8.62 -13.95
CA VAL A 71 5.81 -9.70 -14.91
C VAL A 71 7.05 -9.34 -15.71
N SER A 72 8.13 -10.09 -15.51
CA SER A 72 9.43 -9.80 -16.15
C SER A 72 9.62 -10.56 -17.46
N ASN A 73 8.98 -11.72 -17.60
CA ASN A 73 9.00 -12.52 -18.82
C ASN A 73 7.71 -13.34 -18.92
N VAL A 74 7.17 -13.44 -20.12
CA VAL A 74 6.18 -14.44 -20.53
C VAL A 74 6.78 -15.20 -21.71
N SER A 75 7.01 -16.49 -21.57
CA SER A 75 7.59 -17.36 -22.60
C SER A 75 6.50 -18.20 -23.25
N LEU A 76 6.50 -18.20 -24.58
CA LEU A 76 5.70 -19.09 -25.41
C LEU A 76 6.60 -20.12 -26.10
N ASP A 77 6.04 -21.29 -26.41
CA ASP A 77 6.70 -22.28 -27.26
C ASP A 77 6.63 -21.91 -28.76
N ASP A 78 7.30 -22.69 -29.62
CA ASP A 78 7.33 -22.45 -31.07
C ASP A 78 5.93 -22.58 -31.72
N SER A 79 4.99 -23.26 -31.04
CA SER A 79 3.58 -23.37 -31.44
C SER A 79 2.72 -22.24 -30.85
N LYS A 80 3.34 -21.23 -30.24
CA LYS A 80 2.69 -20.08 -29.59
C LYS A 80 1.82 -20.44 -28.38
N ASN A 81 2.03 -21.59 -27.73
CA ASN A 81 1.35 -21.90 -26.48
C ASN A 81 2.12 -21.31 -25.30
N PHE A 82 1.40 -20.97 -24.22
CA PHE A 82 2.02 -20.53 -22.99
C PHE A 82 2.94 -21.61 -22.42
N LYS A 83 4.20 -21.26 -22.15
CA LYS A 83 5.21 -22.15 -21.57
C LYS A 83 5.49 -21.82 -20.12
N SER A 84 5.79 -20.56 -19.82
CA SER A 84 6.09 -20.10 -18.46
C SER A 84 5.97 -18.58 -18.34
N ALA A 85 5.88 -18.09 -17.11
CA ALA A 85 6.05 -16.69 -16.79
C ALA A 85 7.01 -16.54 -15.61
N VAL A 86 7.68 -15.39 -15.53
CA VAL A 86 8.51 -15.02 -14.38
C VAL A 86 7.85 -13.83 -13.70
N ILE A 87 7.32 -14.09 -12.51
CA ILE A 87 6.59 -13.10 -11.70
C ILE A 87 7.45 -12.73 -10.50
N GLY A 88 7.66 -11.44 -10.31
CA GLY A 88 8.29 -10.87 -9.12
C GLY A 88 7.25 -10.25 -8.21
N ASN A 89 7.28 -10.64 -6.94
CA ASN A 89 6.56 -9.95 -5.87
C ASN A 89 7.37 -8.70 -5.47
N ILE A 90 6.71 -7.56 -5.43
CA ILE A 90 7.32 -6.28 -5.04
C ILE A 90 7.10 -5.93 -3.57
N PHE A 91 6.12 -6.55 -2.92
CA PHE A 91 5.79 -6.40 -1.50
C PHE A 91 5.20 -7.72 -0.98
N PHE A 92 5.52 -8.06 0.26
CA PHE A 92 5.21 -9.35 0.89
C PHE A 92 4.26 -9.23 2.09
N MET A 93 4.05 -8.02 2.62
CA MET A 93 3.19 -7.76 3.79
C MET A 93 1.80 -8.41 3.65
N TYR A 94 1.07 -8.09 2.58
CA TYR A 94 -0.29 -8.56 2.37
C TYR A 94 -0.38 -10.09 2.26
N ASP A 95 0.48 -10.71 1.45
CA ASP A 95 0.49 -12.16 1.28
C ASP A 95 0.93 -12.89 2.55
N SER A 96 1.82 -12.28 3.35
CA SER A 96 2.23 -12.82 4.65
C SER A 96 1.08 -12.79 5.67
N LEU A 97 0.24 -11.75 5.65
CA LEU A 97 -0.97 -11.68 6.47
C LEU A 97 -2.03 -12.70 6.03
N ARG A 98 -2.17 -12.94 4.72
CA ARG A 98 -3.04 -14.01 4.23
C ARG A 98 -2.60 -15.38 4.75
N LEU A 99 -1.29 -15.64 4.74
CA LEU A 99 -0.73 -16.85 5.36
C LEU A 99 -0.93 -16.88 6.88
N PHE A 100 -0.75 -15.76 7.57
CA PHE A 100 -0.98 -15.64 9.02
C PHE A 100 -2.39 -16.08 9.40
N TYR A 101 -3.42 -15.49 8.77
CA TYR A 101 -4.81 -15.84 9.05
C TYR A 101 -5.17 -17.26 8.58
N ALA A 102 -4.62 -17.73 7.45
CA ALA A 102 -4.81 -19.11 6.99
C ALA A 102 -4.20 -20.16 7.94
N ASN A 103 -3.25 -19.77 8.79
CA ASN A 103 -2.56 -20.65 9.74
C ASN A 103 -3.02 -20.45 11.20
N GLY A 104 -4.18 -19.83 11.40
CA GLY A 104 -4.80 -19.71 12.73
C GLY A 104 -4.41 -18.45 13.50
N GLY A 105 -3.89 -17.44 12.81
CA GLY A 105 -3.69 -16.09 13.34
C GLY A 105 -4.97 -15.46 13.89
N GLY A 106 -4.81 -14.66 14.94
CA GLY A 106 -5.88 -13.89 15.58
C GLY A 106 -5.64 -12.39 15.41
N ASP A 107 -5.78 -11.64 16.50
CA ASP A 107 -5.48 -10.21 16.49
C ASP A 107 -4.00 -9.96 16.20
N CYS A 108 -3.72 -8.92 15.42
CA CYS A 108 -2.37 -8.47 15.16
C CYS A 108 -2.31 -6.95 15.01
N TYR A 109 -1.11 -6.41 15.13
CA TYR A 109 -0.84 -5.01 14.87
C TYR A 109 -0.21 -4.84 13.50
N ILE A 110 -0.61 -3.79 12.79
CA ILE A 110 0.01 -3.37 11.55
C ILE A 110 0.75 -2.06 11.80
N VAL A 111 2.01 -2.00 11.36
CA VAL A 111 2.79 -0.77 11.27
C VAL A 111 3.13 -0.53 9.81
N SER A 112 2.38 0.36 9.17
CA SER A 112 2.68 0.83 7.82
C SER A 112 3.86 1.80 7.86
N THR A 113 5.04 1.36 7.45
CA THR A 113 6.26 2.17 7.39
C THR A 113 6.26 3.14 6.20
N GLY A 114 5.45 2.85 5.18
CA GLY A 114 5.26 3.66 4.00
C GLY A 114 4.31 3.01 3.00
N LEU A 115 4.01 3.72 1.92
CA LEU A 115 3.16 3.21 0.83
C LEU A 115 3.98 2.58 -0.30
N TYR A 116 3.39 1.68 -1.08
CA TYR A 116 4.06 0.99 -2.19
C TYR A 116 4.81 1.96 -3.14
N ASP A 117 4.14 3.06 -3.51
CA ASP A 117 4.62 4.04 -4.51
C ASP A 117 5.64 5.06 -3.96
N THR A 118 6.09 4.90 -2.72
CA THR A 118 7.11 5.80 -2.15
C THR A 118 8.48 5.46 -2.74
N ALA A 119 9.15 6.46 -3.34
CA ALA A 119 10.49 6.30 -3.89
C ALA A 119 11.49 5.87 -2.79
N GLY A 120 12.12 4.71 -2.98
CA GLY A 120 13.09 4.14 -2.05
C GLY A 120 12.48 3.19 -1.01
N LYS A 121 13.23 2.14 -0.68
CA LYS A 121 12.99 1.24 0.44
C LYS A 121 14.27 1.26 1.26
N ALA A 122 14.19 1.66 2.53
CA ALA A 122 15.38 1.83 3.35
C ALA A 122 15.21 1.15 4.70
N ALA A 123 16.33 0.71 5.28
CA ALA A 123 16.35 0.23 6.66
C ALA A 123 15.80 1.28 7.64
N GLY A 124 15.99 2.57 7.35
CA GLY A 124 15.47 3.68 8.15
C GLY A 124 13.95 3.79 8.19
N ASP A 125 13.21 3.15 7.27
CA ASP A 125 11.75 3.08 7.33
C ASP A 125 11.28 2.13 8.44
N PHE A 126 12.09 1.12 8.76
CA PHE A 126 11.84 0.15 9.84
C PHE A 126 12.46 0.59 11.17
N THR A 127 13.62 1.25 11.14
CA THR A 127 14.47 1.51 12.32
C THR A 127 14.50 2.97 12.78
N GLY A 128 13.96 3.90 11.99
CA GLY A 128 14.00 5.33 12.31
C GLY A 128 13.18 5.70 13.54
N THR A 129 13.57 6.78 14.22
CA THR A 129 12.83 7.31 15.37
C THR A 129 11.38 7.63 15.02
N GLY A 130 10.45 7.13 15.83
CA GLY A 130 9.02 7.23 15.63
C GLY A 130 8.49 6.42 14.44
N LYS A 131 9.30 5.53 13.85
CA LYS A 131 8.93 4.69 12.71
C LYS A 131 9.05 3.21 13.03
N GLY A 132 8.32 2.38 12.28
CA GLY A 132 8.46 0.92 12.31
C GLY A 132 8.55 0.32 13.71
N ILE A 133 9.73 -0.17 14.06
CA ILE A 133 10.07 -0.82 15.34
C ILE A 133 9.88 0.16 16.51
N ASP A 134 10.41 1.38 16.42
CA ASP A 134 10.38 2.38 17.50
C ASP A 134 8.94 2.85 17.81
N ALA A 135 8.06 2.86 16.80
CA ALA A 135 6.64 3.19 16.99
C ALA A 135 5.92 2.22 17.94
N LEU A 136 6.36 0.95 18.00
CA LEU A 136 5.77 -0.09 18.85
C LEU A 136 6.22 -0.03 20.31
N VAL A 137 7.21 0.79 20.66
CA VAL A 137 7.66 0.97 22.06
C VAL A 137 6.54 1.54 22.94
N LYS A 138 5.58 2.26 22.34
CA LYS A 138 4.44 2.86 23.04
C LYS A 138 3.24 1.92 23.18
N VAL A 139 3.36 0.67 22.74
CA VAL A 139 2.27 -0.31 22.70
C VAL A 139 2.74 -1.61 23.35
N ASP A 140 2.03 -2.02 24.40
CA ASP A 140 2.42 -3.16 25.26
C ASP A 140 1.89 -4.51 24.76
N GLU A 141 0.81 -4.54 23.98
CA GLU A 141 0.19 -5.79 23.51
C GLU A 141 1.04 -6.63 22.55
N PRO A 142 1.83 -6.05 21.60
CA PRO A 142 2.60 -6.84 20.65
C PRO A 142 3.72 -7.68 21.30
N THR A 143 3.64 -9.00 21.15
CA THR A 143 4.63 -9.95 21.68
C THR A 143 5.55 -10.54 20.61
N ILE A 144 5.23 -10.39 19.31
CA ILE A 144 6.04 -10.90 18.20
C ILE A 144 6.27 -9.80 17.17
N LEU A 145 7.51 -9.56 16.76
CA LEU A 145 7.85 -8.61 15.69
C LEU A 145 8.09 -9.35 14.38
N VAL A 146 7.33 -9.01 13.33
CA VAL A 146 7.35 -9.69 12.03
C VAL A 146 7.66 -8.69 10.91
N PHE A 147 8.59 -9.03 10.02
CA PHE A 147 9.12 -8.09 9.01
C PHE A 147 9.07 -8.64 7.57
N PRO A 148 7.90 -8.92 6.98
CA PRO A 148 7.82 -9.53 5.65
C PRO A 148 8.58 -8.75 4.57
N ASP A 149 8.44 -7.43 4.60
CA ASP A 149 9.00 -6.51 3.60
C ASP A 149 10.46 -6.13 3.85
N ASN A 150 11.09 -6.62 4.92
CA ASN A 150 12.55 -6.52 5.07
C ASN A 150 13.25 -7.15 3.86
N SER A 151 12.61 -8.13 3.22
CA SER A 151 13.03 -8.79 1.98
C SER A 151 13.22 -7.86 0.78
N LEU A 152 12.71 -6.63 0.84
CA LEU A 152 12.88 -5.63 -0.20
C LEU A 152 14.21 -4.89 -0.09
N LEU A 153 14.92 -5.01 1.05
CA LEU A 153 16.24 -4.43 1.24
C LEU A 153 17.29 -5.31 0.54
N THR A 154 17.90 -4.76 -0.50
CA THR A 154 18.83 -5.50 -1.38
C THR A 154 20.24 -5.60 -0.79
N THR A 155 20.69 -4.61 -0.04
CA THR A 155 21.99 -4.62 0.64
C THR A 155 21.94 -5.48 1.91
N GLY A 156 22.90 -6.40 2.09
CA GLY A 156 23.00 -7.25 3.29
C GLY A 156 23.04 -6.46 4.60
N SER A 157 23.83 -5.38 4.67
CA SER A 157 23.90 -4.52 5.86
C SER A 157 22.54 -3.97 6.26
N ASP A 158 21.76 -3.50 5.29
CA ASP A 158 20.46 -2.88 5.54
C ASP A 158 19.45 -3.92 6.01
N PHE A 159 19.41 -5.08 5.33
CA PHE A 159 18.53 -6.19 5.70
C PHE A 159 18.75 -6.66 7.15
N TYR A 160 20.01 -6.86 7.57
CA TYR A 160 20.30 -7.36 8.90
C TYR A 160 20.23 -6.29 9.98
N SER A 161 20.45 -5.00 9.64
CA SER A 161 20.29 -3.90 10.60
C SER A 161 18.86 -3.80 11.18
N VAL A 162 17.85 -4.19 10.40
CA VAL A 162 16.46 -4.27 10.87
C VAL A 162 16.29 -5.36 11.92
N TYR A 163 16.91 -6.52 11.72
CA TYR A 163 16.86 -7.63 12.69
C TYR A 163 17.64 -7.31 13.95
N ASP A 164 18.79 -6.65 13.83
CA ASP A 164 19.58 -6.20 14.98
C ASP A 164 18.81 -5.17 15.81
N ALA A 165 18.15 -4.19 15.16
CA ALA A 165 17.28 -3.23 15.84
C ALA A 165 16.08 -3.90 16.53
N ALA A 166 15.49 -4.92 15.91
CA ALA A 166 14.41 -5.69 16.51
C ALA A 166 14.88 -6.44 17.76
N LEU A 167 16.03 -7.13 17.68
CA LEU A 167 16.64 -7.81 18.82
C LEU A 167 16.98 -6.85 19.96
N ASP A 168 17.53 -5.67 19.64
CA ASP A 168 17.82 -4.62 20.61
C ASP A 168 16.57 -4.17 21.37
N GLN A 169 15.44 -3.98 20.68
CA GLN A 169 14.18 -3.64 21.33
C GLN A 169 13.65 -4.80 22.17
N CYS A 170 13.68 -6.02 21.64
CA CYS A 170 13.24 -7.21 22.38
C CYS A 170 14.05 -7.40 23.68
N GLY A 171 15.37 -7.23 23.63
CA GLY A 171 16.24 -7.28 24.80
C GLY A 171 15.99 -6.15 25.80
N LYS A 172 15.61 -4.96 25.32
CA LYS A 172 15.31 -3.80 26.17
C LYS A 172 13.96 -3.94 26.88
N LEU A 173 12.92 -4.36 26.17
CA LEU A 173 11.54 -4.42 26.70
C LEU A 173 11.23 -5.77 27.36
N MET A 174 11.90 -6.84 26.93
CA MET A 174 11.79 -8.21 27.46
C MET A 174 10.37 -8.80 27.42
N ASP A 175 9.45 -8.18 26.68
CA ASP A 175 8.04 -8.55 26.53
C ASP A 175 7.71 -9.08 25.12
N ARG A 176 8.68 -9.06 24.21
CA ARG A 176 8.49 -9.42 22.81
C ARG A 176 9.70 -10.13 22.21
N VAL A 177 9.46 -10.85 21.12
CA VAL A 177 10.45 -11.61 20.36
C VAL A 177 10.42 -11.27 18.87
N GLY A 178 11.55 -11.39 18.19
CA GLY A 178 11.67 -11.20 16.74
C GLY A 178 11.46 -12.52 16.00
N LEU A 179 10.54 -12.51 15.02
CA LEU A 179 10.28 -13.64 14.13
C LEU A 179 10.75 -13.28 12.71
N PHE A 180 11.87 -13.89 12.33
CA PHE A 180 12.65 -13.53 11.15
C PHE A 180 12.65 -14.63 10.09
N HIS A 181 13.17 -14.28 8.92
CA HIS A 181 13.41 -15.20 7.82
C HIS A 181 14.76 -14.90 7.15
N VAL A 182 15.34 -15.91 6.50
CA VAL A 182 16.55 -15.70 5.70
C VAL A 182 16.21 -15.03 4.36
N LYS A 183 17.20 -14.41 3.72
CA LYS A 183 17.04 -13.93 2.33
C LYS A 183 16.69 -15.11 1.42
N GLU A 184 15.87 -14.86 0.40
CA GLU A 184 15.43 -15.91 -0.52
C GLU A 184 16.61 -16.57 -1.27
N ALA A 185 17.63 -15.78 -1.61
CA ALA A 185 18.86 -16.26 -2.25
C ALA A 185 19.85 -16.94 -1.27
N ASP A 186 19.59 -16.89 0.03
CA ASP A 186 20.40 -17.51 1.09
C ASP A 186 19.57 -18.52 1.92
N PRO A 187 19.00 -19.57 1.29
CA PRO A 187 18.16 -20.54 2.01
C PRO A 187 18.94 -21.32 3.08
N LYS A 188 20.28 -21.35 3.00
CA LYS A 188 21.15 -22.00 3.99
C LYS A 188 21.58 -21.06 5.12
N GLY A 189 21.31 -19.76 5.00
CA GLY A 189 21.60 -18.76 6.03
C GLY A 189 23.07 -18.44 6.25
N SER A 190 23.93 -18.65 5.25
CA SER A 190 25.37 -18.33 5.38
C SER A 190 25.59 -16.82 5.51
N GLU A 191 24.91 -16.03 4.68
CA GLU A 191 24.93 -14.57 4.76
C GLU A 191 24.27 -14.13 6.07
N PHE A 192 23.12 -14.73 6.43
CA PHE A 192 22.40 -14.42 7.66
C PHE A 192 23.27 -14.54 8.91
N ARG A 193 24.06 -15.61 9.02
CA ARG A 193 24.91 -15.86 10.21
C ARG A 193 26.03 -14.86 10.35
N SER A 194 26.62 -14.44 9.22
CA SER A 194 27.72 -13.47 9.18
C SER A 194 27.25 -12.01 9.29
N GLY A 195 26.05 -11.71 8.78
CA GLY A 195 25.53 -10.35 8.67
C GLY A 195 24.67 -9.90 9.85
N SER A 196 23.99 -10.82 10.55
CA SER A 196 23.28 -10.49 11.80
C SER A 196 24.24 -10.29 12.97
N GLY A 197 23.87 -9.43 13.91
CA GLY A 197 24.58 -9.22 15.17
C GLY A 197 24.56 -10.45 16.09
N ILE A 198 25.19 -10.30 17.26
CA ILE A 198 25.33 -11.38 18.27
C ILE A 198 24.61 -11.06 19.59
N LYS A 199 23.92 -9.92 19.65
CA LYS A 199 23.29 -9.42 20.85
C LYS A 199 21.85 -9.94 20.95
N ASP A 200 21.41 -10.25 22.17
CA ASP A 200 20.02 -10.60 22.50
C ASP A 200 19.41 -11.75 21.67
N LEU A 201 20.25 -12.66 21.17
CA LEU A 201 19.86 -13.77 20.28
C LEU A 201 18.75 -14.68 20.84
N LYS A 202 18.61 -14.75 22.16
CA LYS A 202 17.53 -15.50 22.82
C LYS A 202 16.13 -14.97 22.48
N TYR A 203 16.02 -13.71 22.07
CA TYR A 203 14.76 -13.09 21.68
C TYR A 203 14.47 -13.18 20.18
N GLY A 204 15.26 -13.93 19.39
CA GLY A 204 15.06 -14.06 17.95
C GLY A 204 14.81 -15.50 17.52
N MET A 205 13.97 -15.69 16.50
CA MET A 205 13.75 -16.98 15.84
C MET A 205 13.81 -16.75 14.33
N THR A 206 14.55 -17.57 13.59
CA THR A 206 14.65 -17.45 12.13
C THR A 206 14.21 -18.73 11.45
N TYR A 207 13.47 -18.58 10.34
CA TYR A 207 12.92 -19.69 9.57
C TYR A 207 13.40 -19.69 8.11
N SER A 208 13.59 -20.89 7.56
CA SER A 208 13.99 -21.14 6.18
C SER A 208 13.37 -22.46 5.66
N PRO A 209 13.04 -22.60 4.37
CA PRO A 209 13.18 -21.62 3.31
C PRO A 209 11.89 -20.82 3.12
N TRP A 210 11.87 -20.01 2.06
CA TRP A 210 10.67 -19.32 1.58
C TRP A 210 9.60 -20.31 1.14
N LEU A 211 8.35 -19.86 1.16
CA LEU A 211 7.18 -20.67 0.81
C LEU A 211 6.74 -20.34 -0.62
N GLU A 212 6.46 -21.38 -1.40
CA GLU A 212 5.77 -21.25 -2.68
C GLU A 212 4.26 -21.16 -2.44
N VAL A 213 3.63 -20.18 -3.10
CA VAL A 213 2.19 -19.93 -3.02
C VAL A 213 1.64 -19.68 -4.42
N ASN A 214 0.34 -19.87 -4.58
CA ASN A 214 -0.39 -19.44 -5.78
C ASN A 214 -1.62 -18.64 -5.37
N PHE A 215 -1.38 -17.47 -4.80
CA PHE A 215 -2.44 -16.54 -4.49
C PHE A 215 -3.00 -15.89 -5.77
N PRO A 216 -4.29 -15.50 -5.79
CA PRO A 216 -4.86 -14.70 -6.86
C PRO A 216 -4.06 -13.42 -7.08
N LYS A 217 -3.78 -13.12 -8.35
CA LYS A 217 -2.93 -12.01 -8.78
C LYS A 217 -3.76 -11.07 -9.65
N ASN A 218 -3.63 -9.77 -9.41
CA ASN A 218 -4.20 -8.76 -10.30
C ASN A 218 -3.28 -8.58 -11.52
N ILE A 219 -3.59 -9.25 -12.62
CA ILE A 219 -2.80 -9.20 -13.86
C ILE A 219 -3.68 -8.63 -14.97
N SER A 220 -3.21 -7.55 -15.58
CA SER A 220 -3.81 -6.96 -16.77
C SER A 220 -2.84 -7.02 -17.95
N TYR A 221 -3.32 -6.68 -19.15
CA TYR A 221 -2.46 -6.62 -20.34
C TYR A 221 -1.26 -5.68 -20.14
N ARG A 222 -1.47 -4.58 -19.42
CA ARG A 222 -0.43 -3.61 -19.06
C ARG A 222 0.77 -4.28 -18.38
N SER A 223 0.53 -5.29 -17.54
CA SER A 223 1.57 -5.96 -16.75
C SER A 223 2.56 -6.74 -17.62
N PHE A 224 2.15 -7.24 -18.80
CA PHE A 224 2.99 -8.13 -19.61
C PHE A 224 3.10 -7.77 -21.10
N LYS A 225 2.47 -6.68 -21.57
CA LYS A 225 2.42 -6.29 -23.00
C LYS A 225 3.78 -6.20 -23.71
N ASN A 226 4.86 -5.95 -22.96
CA ASN A 226 6.21 -5.72 -23.49
C ASN A 226 7.19 -6.88 -23.23
N VAL A 227 6.76 -7.98 -22.61
CA VAL A 227 7.66 -9.05 -22.13
C VAL A 227 7.29 -10.42 -22.66
N ILE A 228 6.55 -10.48 -23.77
CA ILE A 228 6.17 -11.74 -24.42
C ILE A 228 7.31 -12.19 -25.34
N THR A 229 7.79 -13.42 -25.14
CA THR A 229 8.92 -14.01 -25.87
C THR A 229 8.54 -15.32 -26.54
N VAL A 230 9.08 -15.56 -27.73
CA VAL A 230 9.16 -16.90 -28.35
C VAL A 230 10.65 -17.18 -28.57
N GLY A 231 11.18 -18.20 -27.88
CA GLY A 231 12.63 -18.39 -27.79
C GLY A 231 13.29 -17.17 -27.11
N ALA A 232 14.24 -16.53 -27.81
CA ALA A 232 14.95 -15.33 -27.32
C ALA A 232 14.38 -14.01 -27.88
N THR A 233 13.35 -14.06 -28.73
CA THR A 233 12.83 -12.90 -29.45
C THR A 233 11.58 -12.36 -28.76
N ASN A 234 11.51 -11.04 -28.54
CA ASN A 234 10.33 -10.35 -28.02
C ASN A 234 9.29 -10.12 -29.14
N PHE A 235 8.01 -10.30 -28.80
CA PHE A 235 6.87 -10.07 -29.69
C PHE A 235 5.85 -9.16 -29.00
N LYS A 236 5.15 -8.32 -29.79
CA LYS A 236 3.91 -7.71 -29.30
C LYS A 236 2.77 -8.72 -29.41
N LEU A 237 1.74 -8.54 -28.60
CA LEU A 237 0.57 -9.42 -28.64
C LEU A 237 -0.11 -9.42 -30.03
N ALA A 238 -0.13 -8.26 -30.71
CA ALA A 238 -0.68 -8.12 -32.05
C ALA A 238 0.10 -8.92 -33.11
N ASP A 239 1.39 -9.18 -32.91
CA ASP A 239 2.25 -9.91 -33.86
C ASP A 239 2.03 -11.44 -33.79
N LEU A 240 1.30 -11.91 -32.77
CA LEU A 240 1.08 -13.33 -32.53
C LEU A 240 -0.13 -13.91 -33.29
N THR A 241 -0.94 -13.04 -33.92
CA THR A 241 -2.13 -13.39 -34.71
C THR A 241 -2.09 -12.75 -36.09
N ASP A 242 -2.79 -13.33 -37.07
CA ASP A 242 -3.02 -12.72 -38.39
C ASP A 242 -4.43 -12.14 -38.54
N ASP A 243 -5.30 -12.37 -37.55
CA ASP A 243 -6.67 -11.86 -37.54
C ASP A 243 -6.68 -10.32 -37.40
N VAL A 244 -7.21 -9.65 -38.43
CA VAL A 244 -7.28 -8.19 -38.51
C VAL A 244 -8.17 -7.59 -37.42
N ALA A 245 -9.27 -8.26 -37.04
CA ALA A 245 -10.17 -7.79 -35.99
C ALA A 245 -9.50 -7.86 -34.61
N ILE A 246 -8.76 -8.95 -34.34
CA ILE A 246 -8.00 -9.06 -33.08
C ILE A 246 -6.88 -8.02 -33.02
N LYS A 247 -6.16 -7.78 -34.13
CA LYS A 247 -5.15 -6.70 -34.20
C LYS A 247 -5.75 -5.33 -33.89
N ALA A 248 -6.95 -5.05 -34.41
CA ALA A 248 -7.67 -3.81 -34.13
C ALA A 248 -8.05 -3.69 -32.64
N LEU A 249 -8.53 -4.78 -32.01
CA LEU A 249 -8.84 -4.80 -30.57
C LEU A 249 -7.60 -4.55 -29.70
N VAL A 250 -6.47 -5.17 -30.03
CA VAL A 250 -5.20 -4.96 -29.30
C VAL A 250 -4.74 -3.51 -29.45
N ALA A 251 -4.77 -2.95 -30.65
CA ALA A 251 -4.39 -1.56 -30.90
C ALA A 251 -5.28 -0.57 -30.14
N GLU A 252 -6.59 -0.81 -30.10
CA GLU A 252 -7.52 0.03 -29.34
C GLU A 252 -7.27 -0.07 -27.83
N TYR A 253 -6.94 -1.26 -27.32
CA TYR A 253 -6.58 -1.43 -25.91
C TYR A 253 -5.26 -0.70 -25.57
N GLU A 254 -4.25 -0.78 -26.43
CA GLU A 254 -3.00 -0.02 -26.25
C GLU A 254 -3.24 1.49 -26.23
N GLN A 255 -4.17 1.99 -27.06
CA GLN A 255 -4.57 3.39 -27.06
C GLN A 255 -5.25 3.80 -25.76
N VAL A 256 -6.17 2.98 -25.23
CA VAL A 256 -6.82 3.22 -23.93
C VAL A 256 -5.79 3.26 -22.79
N ILE A 257 -4.82 2.34 -22.80
CA ILE A 257 -3.71 2.31 -21.83
C ILE A 257 -2.90 3.62 -21.87
N ALA A 258 -2.58 4.11 -23.07
CA ALA A 258 -1.84 5.36 -23.23
C ALA A 258 -2.63 6.59 -22.75
N ASP A 259 -3.94 6.64 -23.03
CA ASP A 259 -4.81 7.73 -22.57
C ASP A 259 -4.98 7.74 -21.04
N ILE A 260 -5.01 6.57 -20.40
CA ILE A 260 -4.99 6.45 -18.94
C ILE A 260 -3.70 7.06 -18.37
N ASP A 261 -2.55 6.81 -19.01
CA ASP A 261 -1.27 7.37 -18.58
C ASP A 261 -1.26 8.91 -18.69
N VAL A 262 -1.89 9.46 -19.73
CA VAL A 262 -2.11 10.91 -19.88
C VAL A 262 -2.97 11.46 -18.74
N ILE A 263 -4.09 10.79 -18.41
CA ILE A 263 -5.00 11.20 -17.33
C ILE A 263 -4.32 11.12 -15.97
N ASN A 264 -3.56 10.07 -15.70
CA ASN A 264 -2.80 9.89 -14.46
C ASN A 264 -1.72 10.97 -14.32
N THR A 265 -0.99 11.26 -15.40
CA THR A 265 0.01 12.34 -15.44
C THR A 265 -0.61 13.69 -15.14
N ALA A 266 -1.77 14.00 -15.73
CA ALA A 266 -2.49 15.24 -15.47
C ALA A 266 -3.02 15.32 -14.03
N SER A 267 -3.51 14.20 -13.48
CA SER A 267 -3.97 14.11 -12.09
C SER A 267 -2.82 14.36 -11.11
N ALA A 268 -1.66 13.74 -11.34
CA ALA A 268 -0.46 13.95 -10.54
C ALA A 268 0.06 15.40 -10.63
N ALA A 269 0.07 15.98 -11.83
CA ALA A 269 0.46 17.37 -12.04
C ALA A 269 -0.49 18.35 -11.34
N LEU A 270 -1.79 18.05 -11.30
CA LEU A 270 -2.78 18.86 -10.60
C LEU A 270 -2.64 18.76 -9.07
N ALA A 271 -2.35 17.56 -8.54
CA ALA A 271 -2.16 17.35 -7.11
C ALA A 271 -0.85 17.96 -6.56
N ASN A 272 0.17 18.13 -7.40
CA ASN A 272 1.50 18.60 -6.98
C ASN A 272 1.47 19.97 -6.26
N PRO A 273 2.24 20.18 -5.18
CA PRO A 273 3.23 19.26 -4.57
C PRO A 273 2.64 18.21 -3.62
N SER A 274 1.32 18.19 -3.45
CA SER A 274 0.63 17.16 -2.67
C SER A 274 0.41 15.87 -3.48
N LYS A 275 -0.12 14.83 -2.81
CA LYS A 275 -0.39 13.53 -3.44
C LYS A 275 -1.76 13.44 -4.10
N THR A 276 -2.77 14.04 -3.49
CA THR A 276 -4.14 14.05 -4.03
C THR A 276 -4.64 15.48 -4.20
N LEU A 277 -5.67 15.66 -5.04
CA LEU A 277 -6.33 16.96 -5.21
C LEU A 277 -6.87 17.51 -3.88
N ARG A 278 -7.36 16.63 -2.99
CA ARG A 278 -7.88 17.01 -1.68
C ARG A 278 -6.78 17.46 -0.73
N ASP A 279 -5.64 16.77 -0.73
CA ASP A 279 -4.48 17.18 0.05
C ASP A 279 -3.96 18.54 -0.42
N GLN A 280 -3.94 18.75 -1.74
CA GLN A 280 -3.53 20.02 -2.33
C GLN A 280 -4.46 21.16 -1.92
N LEU A 281 -5.78 20.96 -1.96
CA LEU A 281 -6.72 21.95 -1.43
C LEU A 281 -6.47 22.22 0.06
N THR A 282 -6.27 21.17 0.86
CA THR A 282 -6.06 21.29 2.31
C THR A 282 -4.79 22.08 2.62
N ALA A 283 -3.71 21.87 1.86
CA ALA A 283 -2.47 22.63 1.99
C ALA A 283 -2.67 24.12 1.65
N LEU A 284 -3.37 24.42 0.55
CA LEU A 284 -3.69 25.80 0.15
C LEU A 284 -4.61 26.49 1.15
N GLU A 285 -5.63 25.78 1.66
CA GLU A 285 -6.51 26.27 2.73
C GLU A 285 -5.70 26.56 4.00
N GLY A 286 -4.81 25.66 4.41
CA GLY A 286 -3.93 25.86 5.56
C GLY A 286 -3.05 27.11 5.44
N ALA A 287 -2.47 27.35 4.26
CA ALA A 287 -1.67 28.55 3.98
C ALA A 287 -2.51 29.84 4.09
N TYR A 288 -3.74 29.83 3.56
CA TYR A 288 -4.67 30.96 3.71
C TYR A 288 -5.10 31.19 5.16
N LEU A 289 -5.45 30.13 5.90
CA LEU A 289 -5.89 30.25 7.28
C LEU A 289 -4.76 30.72 8.22
N ALA A 290 -3.51 30.36 7.92
CA ALA A 290 -2.34 30.86 8.64
C ALA A 290 -2.09 32.36 8.39
N ALA A 291 -2.35 32.84 7.17
CA ALA A 291 -2.25 34.26 6.82
C ALA A 291 -3.30 34.65 5.76
N LYS A 292 -4.37 35.30 6.21
CA LYS A 292 -5.59 35.63 5.42
C LYS A 292 -5.36 36.79 4.45
N THR A 293 -4.46 36.58 3.49
CA THR A 293 -4.09 37.57 2.47
C THR A 293 -4.62 37.15 1.10
N VAL A 294 -4.82 38.13 0.21
CA VAL A 294 -5.22 37.89 -1.18
C VAL A 294 -4.23 36.97 -1.90
N ALA A 295 -2.93 37.15 -1.63
CA ALA A 295 -1.86 36.33 -2.21
C ALA A 295 -1.97 34.85 -1.85
N ASN A 296 -2.47 34.51 -0.66
CA ASN A 296 -2.69 33.12 -0.24
C ASN A 296 -4.06 32.58 -0.68
N PHE A 297 -5.02 33.45 -0.99
CA PHE A 297 -6.37 33.04 -1.40
C PHE A 297 -6.47 32.78 -2.92
N MET A 298 -5.81 33.59 -3.76
CA MET A 298 -5.83 33.42 -5.22
C MET A 298 -5.36 32.03 -5.68
N PRO A 299 -4.28 31.42 -5.11
CA PRO A 299 -3.88 30.06 -5.45
C PRO A 299 -4.98 29.01 -5.20
N LEU A 300 -5.82 29.19 -4.17
CA LEU A 300 -6.94 28.29 -3.89
C LEU A 300 -7.99 28.34 -5.00
N VAL A 301 -8.38 29.55 -5.44
CA VAL A 301 -9.32 29.72 -6.54
C VAL A 301 -8.72 29.24 -7.86
N ASN A 302 -7.46 29.57 -8.13
CA ASN A 302 -6.77 29.14 -9.35
C ASN A 302 -6.65 27.62 -9.44
N PHE A 303 -6.41 26.93 -8.33
CA PHE A 303 -6.33 25.47 -8.28
C PHE A 303 -7.63 24.80 -8.78
N LEU A 304 -8.80 25.34 -8.45
CA LEU A 304 -10.06 24.84 -9.00
C LEU A 304 -10.13 25.04 -10.52
N PHE A 305 -9.64 26.16 -11.06
CA PHE A 305 -9.60 26.40 -12.50
C PHE A 305 -8.56 25.56 -13.25
N GLU A 306 -7.44 25.19 -12.62
CA GLU A 306 -6.45 24.28 -13.20
C GLU A 306 -7.08 22.95 -13.62
N ALA A 307 -8.05 22.43 -12.86
CA ALA A 307 -8.77 21.23 -13.23
C ALA A 307 -9.54 21.38 -14.55
N ALA A 308 -10.21 22.52 -14.80
CA ALA A 308 -10.84 22.81 -16.09
C ALA A 308 -9.81 22.86 -17.22
N ARG A 309 -8.66 23.53 -16.99
CA ARG A 309 -7.59 23.64 -17.99
C ARG A 309 -7.03 22.28 -18.38
N LYS A 310 -6.81 21.38 -17.41
CA LYS A 310 -6.35 20.02 -17.70
C LYS A 310 -7.36 19.22 -18.51
N ILE A 311 -8.65 19.31 -18.18
CA ILE A 311 -9.71 18.64 -18.95
C ILE A 311 -9.80 19.21 -20.36
N ASP A 312 -9.63 20.52 -20.53
CA ASP A 312 -9.61 21.19 -21.84
C ASP A 312 -8.49 20.65 -22.74
N VAL A 313 -7.28 20.55 -22.18
CA VAL A 313 -6.12 19.94 -22.88
C VAL A 313 -6.41 18.48 -23.26
N MET A 314 -7.03 17.70 -22.37
CA MET A 314 -7.37 16.29 -22.64
C MET A 314 -8.33 16.16 -23.84
N VAL A 315 -9.38 16.97 -23.90
CA VAL A 315 -10.37 16.87 -24.99
C VAL A 315 -9.91 17.53 -26.30
N GLY A 316 -8.89 18.37 -26.22
CA GLY A 316 -8.29 19.10 -27.34
C GLY A 316 -7.44 18.23 -28.28
N ALA A 317 -6.38 18.84 -28.80
CA ALA A 317 -5.43 18.21 -29.72
C ALA A 317 -3.99 18.49 -29.26
N GLY A 318 -3.08 17.56 -29.58
CA GLY A 318 -1.65 17.69 -29.27
C GLY A 318 -1.23 17.01 -27.96
N VAL A 319 -0.12 17.47 -27.39
CA VAL A 319 0.47 16.86 -26.19
C VAL A 319 -0.48 16.99 -25.00
N GLY A 320 -0.72 15.88 -24.31
CA GLY A 320 -1.64 15.82 -23.17
C GLY A 320 -3.11 15.61 -23.55
N SER A 321 -3.42 15.48 -24.85
CA SER A 321 -4.77 15.09 -25.30
C SER A 321 -4.95 13.57 -25.29
N VAL A 322 -6.18 13.13 -25.00
CA VAL A 322 -6.57 11.72 -25.17
C VAL A 322 -6.88 11.44 -26.63
N SER A 323 -6.60 10.23 -27.09
CA SER A 323 -6.70 9.84 -28.49
C SER A 323 -7.86 8.90 -28.78
N ASN A 324 -8.27 8.07 -27.81
CA ASN A 324 -9.39 7.15 -27.93
C ASN A 324 -10.71 7.93 -28.04
N ALA A 325 -11.50 7.60 -29.07
CA ALA A 325 -12.72 8.34 -29.40
C ALA A 325 -13.81 8.22 -28.33
N ASP A 326 -13.95 7.06 -27.69
CA ASP A 326 -14.96 6.84 -26.64
C ASP A 326 -14.59 7.63 -25.37
N ILE A 327 -13.34 7.56 -24.93
CA ILE A 327 -12.86 8.37 -23.79
C ILE A 327 -13.05 9.87 -24.08
N LYS A 328 -12.62 10.34 -25.26
CA LYS A 328 -12.78 11.75 -25.66
C LYS A 328 -14.26 12.18 -25.66
N THR A 329 -15.15 11.35 -26.18
CA THR A 329 -16.60 11.64 -26.21
C THR A 329 -17.19 11.71 -24.80
N LYS A 330 -16.81 10.79 -23.91
CA LYS A 330 -17.26 10.79 -22.51
C LYS A 330 -16.77 12.03 -21.76
N LEU A 331 -15.52 12.44 -21.95
CA LEU A 331 -14.99 13.68 -21.35
C LEU A 331 -15.70 14.93 -21.88
N LYS A 332 -15.97 15.02 -23.18
CA LYS A 332 -16.77 16.10 -23.78
C LYS A 332 -18.19 16.16 -23.22
N THR A 333 -18.81 14.99 -23.00
CA THR A 333 -20.13 14.89 -22.37
C THR A 333 -20.09 15.34 -20.92
N LEU A 334 -19.04 14.98 -20.17
CA LEU A 334 -18.84 15.44 -18.79
C LEU A 334 -18.74 16.98 -18.71
N ILE A 335 -18.01 17.60 -19.64
CA ILE A 335 -17.91 19.06 -19.72
C ILE A 335 -19.29 19.68 -19.87
N SER A 336 -20.02 19.26 -20.91
CA SER A 336 -21.30 19.88 -21.28
C SER A 336 -22.44 19.62 -20.28
N SER A 337 -22.46 18.45 -19.65
CA SER A 337 -23.53 18.02 -18.74
C SER A 337 -23.33 18.48 -17.29
N THR A 338 -22.08 18.56 -16.82
CA THR A 338 -21.80 18.74 -15.39
C THR A 338 -20.85 19.91 -15.16
N LEU A 339 -19.64 19.86 -15.73
CA LEU A 339 -18.59 20.81 -15.35
C LEU A 339 -18.92 22.24 -15.77
N LYS A 340 -19.53 22.44 -16.94
CA LYS A 340 -19.92 23.78 -17.42
C LYS A 340 -20.76 24.54 -16.39
N ALA A 341 -21.71 23.87 -15.74
CA ALA A 341 -22.54 24.50 -14.70
C ALA A 341 -21.71 24.87 -13.45
N LEU A 342 -20.85 23.95 -12.98
CA LEU A 342 -19.97 24.19 -11.84
C LEU A 342 -19.02 25.37 -12.08
N TYR A 343 -18.36 25.39 -13.24
CA TYR A 343 -17.43 26.47 -13.58
C TYR A 343 -18.14 27.80 -13.89
N THR A 344 -19.38 27.79 -14.37
CA THR A 344 -20.19 29.01 -14.47
C THR A 344 -20.37 29.65 -13.07
N THR A 345 -20.73 28.84 -12.07
CA THR A 345 -20.83 29.31 -10.68
C THR A 345 -19.48 29.81 -10.16
N LEU A 346 -18.40 29.06 -10.37
CA LEU A 346 -17.06 29.46 -9.92
C LEU A 346 -16.60 30.77 -10.55
N ILE A 347 -16.84 31.00 -11.85
CA ILE A 347 -16.51 32.26 -12.52
C ILE A 347 -17.31 33.44 -11.95
N SER A 348 -18.58 33.22 -11.58
CA SER A 348 -19.38 34.28 -10.94
C SER A 348 -18.81 34.68 -9.58
N TYR A 349 -18.31 33.72 -8.79
CA TYR A 349 -17.64 33.96 -7.51
C TYR A 349 -16.30 34.69 -7.70
N ASP A 350 -15.49 34.24 -8.66
CA ASP A 350 -14.20 34.85 -9.01
C ASP A 350 -14.34 36.32 -9.43
N LYS A 351 -15.39 36.63 -10.22
CA LYS A 351 -15.71 38.02 -10.60
C LYS A 351 -16.22 38.86 -9.43
N GLU A 352 -17.03 38.31 -8.52
CA GLU A 352 -17.47 39.03 -7.33
C GLU A 352 -16.30 39.34 -6.38
N LEU A 353 -15.38 38.38 -6.21
CA LEU A 353 -14.13 38.57 -5.46
C LEU A 353 -13.30 39.70 -6.08
N ALA A 354 -13.07 39.68 -7.40
CA ALA A 354 -12.34 40.75 -8.10
C ALA A 354 -13.02 42.12 -7.96
N ALA A 355 -14.35 42.17 -7.90
CA ALA A 355 -15.09 43.42 -7.75
C ALA A 355 -15.07 43.96 -6.31
N LYS A 356 -15.07 43.08 -5.29
CA LYS A 356 -15.30 43.48 -3.89
C LYS A 356 -14.05 43.39 -3.00
N VAL A 357 -13.07 42.56 -3.31
CA VAL A 357 -11.84 42.36 -2.51
C VAL A 357 -10.77 43.33 -2.99
N SER A 358 -10.44 44.33 -2.16
CA SER A 358 -9.38 45.37 -2.30
C SER A 358 -9.14 45.91 -3.72
N GLY A 359 -9.37 47.22 -3.93
CA GLY A 359 -9.32 47.95 -5.22
C GLY A 359 -8.16 47.66 -6.19
N GLY A 360 -8.17 46.48 -6.82
CA GLY A 360 -7.24 46.03 -7.85
C GLY A 360 -6.21 44.96 -7.45
N SER A 361 -6.15 44.48 -6.20
CA SER A 361 -5.15 43.48 -5.79
C SER A 361 -5.55 42.04 -6.10
N TYR A 362 -6.85 41.74 -6.16
CA TYR A 362 -7.34 40.44 -6.63
C TYR A 362 -7.53 40.49 -8.15
N SER A 363 -6.79 39.66 -8.89
CA SER A 363 -7.05 39.44 -10.32
C SER A 363 -7.98 38.25 -10.51
N VAL A 364 -8.80 38.28 -11.56
CA VAL A 364 -9.62 37.11 -11.93
C VAL A 364 -8.74 35.91 -12.26
N GLN A 365 -9.07 34.76 -11.69
CA GLN A 365 -8.32 33.52 -11.89
C GLN A 365 -8.76 32.75 -13.13
N PHE A 366 -10.02 32.86 -13.57
CA PHE A 366 -10.52 32.08 -14.71
C PHE A 366 -9.80 32.40 -16.03
N SER A 367 -9.25 33.60 -16.18
CA SER A 367 -8.48 34.04 -17.35
C SER A 367 -6.97 33.95 -17.17
N THR A 368 -6.50 33.37 -16.06
CA THR A 368 -5.07 33.12 -15.83
C THR A 368 -4.63 31.89 -16.63
N GLY A 369 -3.38 31.89 -17.13
CA GLY A 369 -2.82 30.79 -17.92
C GLY A 369 -3.52 30.60 -19.27
N THR A 370 -3.49 29.37 -19.81
CA THR A 370 -4.21 29.03 -21.03
C THR A 370 -5.69 28.85 -20.72
N VAL A 371 -6.53 29.72 -21.28
CA VAL A 371 -7.97 29.72 -21.04
C VAL A 371 -8.62 28.52 -21.74
N PRO A 372 -9.51 27.77 -21.07
CA PRO A 372 -10.24 26.68 -21.70
C PRO A 372 -10.99 27.12 -22.96
N SER A 373 -10.88 26.33 -24.03
CA SER A 373 -11.33 26.70 -25.37
C SER A 373 -12.16 25.64 -26.08
N ALA A 374 -12.31 24.45 -25.49
CA ALA A 374 -13.15 23.39 -26.06
C ALA A 374 -14.59 23.87 -26.24
N ALA A 375 -15.20 23.50 -27.37
CA ALA A 375 -16.55 23.95 -27.75
C ALA A 375 -17.62 23.58 -26.71
N GLU A 376 -17.40 22.50 -25.95
CA GLU A 376 -18.29 22.00 -24.91
C GLU A 376 -18.40 22.95 -23.71
N TRP A 377 -17.41 23.82 -23.49
CA TRP A 377 -17.49 24.92 -22.53
C TRP A 377 -18.38 26.07 -23.00
N SER A 378 -18.79 26.08 -24.28
CA SER A 378 -19.40 27.23 -24.92
C SER A 378 -18.46 28.44 -24.83
N THR A 379 -18.93 29.60 -24.35
CA THR A 379 -18.13 30.83 -24.24
C THR A 379 -17.97 31.31 -22.79
N ILE A 380 -18.22 30.45 -21.79
CA ILE A 380 -18.23 30.84 -20.37
C ILE A 380 -16.89 31.36 -19.85
N PHE A 381 -15.77 30.94 -20.45
CA PHE A 381 -14.43 31.41 -20.11
C PHE A 381 -13.99 32.66 -20.89
N GLY A 382 -14.86 33.20 -21.75
CA GLY A 382 -14.58 34.36 -22.59
C GLY A 382 -15.77 35.29 -22.71
N ALA A 383 -16.23 35.53 -23.94
CA ALA A 383 -17.28 36.49 -24.25
C ALA A 383 -18.63 36.20 -23.57
N GLY A 384 -18.94 34.94 -23.28
CA GLY A 384 -20.15 34.51 -22.57
C GLY A 384 -19.96 34.31 -21.08
N SER A 385 -18.91 34.88 -20.49
CA SER A 385 -18.64 34.71 -19.06
C SER A 385 -19.76 35.30 -18.19
N PRO A 386 -20.21 34.59 -17.14
CA PRO A 386 -21.36 35.00 -16.33
C PRO A 386 -21.11 36.31 -15.59
N ALA A 387 -22.18 36.96 -15.13
CA ALA A 387 -22.08 38.12 -14.26
C ALA A 387 -21.45 37.75 -12.90
N ALA A 388 -20.95 38.75 -12.17
CA ALA A 388 -20.52 38.55 -10.78
C ALA A 388 -21.70 38.07 -9.92
N SER A 389 -21.43 37.18 -8.98
CA SER A 389 -22.42 36.73 -8.00
C SER A 389 -22.74 37.83 -6.96
N ALA A 390 -23.63 37.50 -6.02
CA ALA A 390 -23.98 38.33 -4.87
C ALA A 390 -23.93 37.54 -3.54
N VAL A 391 -22.92 36.68 -3.38
CA VAL A 391 -22.76 35.80 -2.20
C VAL A 391 -21.97 36.46 -1.07
N ILE A 392 -21.17 37.50 -1.35
CA ILE A 392 -20.43 38.23 -0.32
C ILE A 392 -21.39 39.20 0.39
N PRO A 393 -21.70 38.99 1.68
CA PRO A 393 -22.69 39.79 2.38
C PRO A 393 -22.18 41.21 2.61
N ALA A 394 -23.09 42.18 2.66
CA ALA A 394 -22.75 43.59 2.92
C ALA A 394 -22.07 43.82 4.28
N THR A 395 -22.21 42.88 5.23
CA THR A 395 -21.55 42.90 6.54
C THR A 395 -20.05 42.57 6.48
N ALA A 396 -19.56 41.98 5.37
CA ALA A 396 -18.14 41.67 5.19
C ALA A 396 -17.38 42.91 4.70
N VAL A 397 -16.79 43.65 5.63
CA VAL A 397 -16.12 44.93 5.35
C VAL A 397 -14.62 44.79 5.02
N THR A 398 -13.91 43.88 5.69
CA THR A 398 -12.47 43.62 5.42
C THR A 398 -12.30 42.59 4.32
N ASP A 399 -11.19 42.64 3.59
CA ASP A 399 -10.91 41.65 2.54
C ASP A 399 -10.85 40.22 3.07
N ALA A 400 -10.28 40.03 4.26
CA ALA A 400 -10.32 38.75 4.97
C ALA A 400 -11.76 38.27 5.21
N SER A 401 -12.66 39.15 5.70
CA SER A 401 -14.06 38.76 5.94
C SER A 401 -14.83 38.41 4.66
N LYS A 402 -14.49 39.06 3.54
CA LYS A 402 -15.08 38.77 2.23
C LYS A 402 -14.60 37.41 1.71
N MET A 403 -13.29 37.15 1.74
CA MET A 403 -12.72 35.86 1.35
C MET A 403 -13.21 34.70 2.24
N ASP A 404 -13.31 34.92 3.55
CA ASP A 404 -13.85 33.95 4.51
C ASP A 404 -15.32 33.58 4.22
N SER A 405 -16.12 34.52 3.71
CA SER A 405 -17.52 34.25 3.33
C SER A 405 -17.64 33.34 2.10
N VAL A 406 -16.65 33.37 1.21
CA VAL A 406 -16.64 32.60 -0.04
C VAL A 406 -15.95 31.24 0.13
N LEU A 407 -14.99 31.12 1.05
CA LEU A 407 -14.22 29.90 1.28
C LEU A 407 -15.08 28.62 1.44
N PRO A 408 -16.16 28.58 2.25
CA PRO A 408 -17.02 27.39 2.35
C PRO A 408 -17.71 27.01 1.02
N LEU A 409 -18.06 28.01 0.20
CA LEU A 409 -18.68 27.80 -1.11
C LEU A 409 -17.67 27.21 -2.10
N LEU A 410 -16.42 27.68 -2.08
CA LEU A 410 -15.33 27.11 -2.88
C LEU A 410 -15.05 25.66 -2.49
N LYS A 411 -15.09 25.32 -1.20
CA LYS A 411 -14.91 23.94 -0.72
C LYS A 411 -16.02 23.02 -1.23
N THR A 412 -17.26 23.50 -1.22
CA THR A 412 -18.41 22.75 -1.77
C THR A 412 -18.25 22.53 -3.27
N LEU A 413 -17.87 23.55 -4.03
CA LEU A 413 -17.59 23.42 -5.47
C LEU A 413 -16.42 22.48 -5.72
N PHE A 414 -15.36 22.55 -4.92
CA PHE A 414 -14.25 21.63 -5.01
C PHE A 414 -14.70 20.18 -4.80
N ASP A 415 -15.51 19.87 -3.79
CA ASP A 415 -15.96 18.49 -3.57
C ASP A 415 -16.77 17.95 -4.75
N GLN A 416 -17.56 18.81 -5.41
CA GLN A 416 -18.28 18.46 -6.64
C GLN A 416 -17.32 18.24 -7.82
N ILE A 417 -16.36 19.14 -8.03
CA ILE A 417 -15.35 19.03 -9.09
C ILE A 417 -14.45 17.80 -8.88
N ASN A 418 -13.98 17.57 -7.67
CA ASN A 418 -13.15 16.44 -7.30
C ASN A 418 -13.90 15.13 -7.46
N SER A 419 -15.18 15.08 -7.07
CA SER A 419 -16.04 13.92 -7.31
C SER A 419 -16.22 13.64 -8.81
N ALA A 420 -16.46 14.69 -9.62
CA ALA A 420 -16.54 14.56 -11.08
C ALA A 420 -15.21 14.08 -11.70
N TRP A 421 -14.08 14.61 -11.22
CA TRP A 421 -12.74 14.20 -11.66
C TRP A 421 -12.50 12.71 -11.39
N LEU A 422 -12.67 12.28 -10.14
CA LEU A 422 -12.39 10.90 -9.73
C LEU A 422 -13.34 9.90 -10.42
N THR A 423 -14.64 10.20 -10.47
CA THR A 423 -15.63 9.26 -11.00
C THR A 423 -15.70 9.22 -12.52
N SER A 424 -15.51 10.38 -13.17
CA SER A 424 -15.86 10.56 -14.59
C SER A 424 -14.66 10.89 -15.48
N VAL A 425 -13.53 11.34 -14.93
CA VAL A 425 -12.27 11.45 -15.68
C VAL A 425 -11.45 10.17 -15.48
N VAL A 426 -11.07 9.89 -14.23
CA VAL A 426 -10.26 8.71 -13.88
C VAL A 426 -11.11 7.43 -14.03
N GLY A 427 -12.30 7.41 -13.42
CA GLY A 427 -13.15 6.22 -13.43
C GLY A 427 -13.65 5.79 -14.81
N VAL A 428 -13.84 6.72 -15.76
CA VAL A 428 -14.19 6.37 -17.15
C VAL A 428 -13.04 5.64 -17.83
N ALA A 429 -11.81 6.15 -17.68
CA ALA A 429 -10.65 5.57 -18.32
C ALA A 429 -10.37 4.16 -17.77
N GLN A 430 -10.45 3.98 -16.45
CA GLN A 430 -10.34 2.67 -15.80
C GLN A 430 -11.42 1.68 -16.26
N LYS A 431 -12.69 2.12 -16.35
CA LYS A 431 -13.78 1.27 -16.87
C LYS A 431 -13.54 0.86 -18.31
N SER A 432 -13.07 1.78 -19.16
CA SER A 432 -12.72 1.47 -20.54
C SER A 432 -11.58 0.44 -20.59
N GLU A 433 -10.59 0.51 -19.70
CA GLU A 433 -9.53 -0.50 -19.59
C GLU A 433 -10.10 -1.90 -19.29
N THR A 434 -10.96 -2.00 -18.27
CA THR A 434 -11.61 -3.26 -17.89
C THR A 434 -12.43 -3.84 -19.03
N GLN A 435 -13.20 -3.00 -19.74
CA GLN A 435 -13.99 -3.44 -20.89
C GLN A 435 -13.11 -3.98 -22.03
N LYS A 436 -11.98 -3.33 -22.33
CA LYS A 436 -11.04 -3.82 -23.35
C LYS A 436 -10.34 -5.09 -22.91
N HIS A 437 -9.98 -5.20 -21.63
CA HIS A 437 -9.43 -6.41 -21.05
C HIS A 437 -10.37 -7.61 -21.21
N GLU A 438 -11.64 -7.46 -20.81
CA GLU A 438 -12.67 -8.52 -20.89
C GLU A 438 -13.01 -8.88 -22.34
N GLY A 439 -13.15 -7.88 -23.20
CA GLY A 439 -13.39 -8.06 -24.63
C GLY A 439 -12.27 -8.83 -25.33
N LEU A 440 -11.01 -8.51 -25.00
CA LEU A 440 -9.87 -9.23 -25.55
C LEU A 440 -9.75 -10.65 -24.98
N SER A 441 -10.02 -10.85 -23.69
CA SER A 441 -10.03 -12.17 -23.03
C SER A 441 -11.08 -13.12 -23.61
N SER A 442 -12.25 -12.58 -23.97
CA SER A 442 -13.33 -13.38 -24.58
C SER A 442 -13.09 -13.69 -26.07
N THR A 443 -12.41 -12.79 -26.80
CA THR A 443 -12.25 -12.90 -28.26
C THR A 443 -10.94 -13.55 -28.69
N PHE A 444 -9.86 -13.39 -27.90
CA PHE A 444 -8.53 -13.88 -28.26
C PHE A 444 -8.06 -15.02 -27.34
N PRO A 445 -8.17 -16.30 -27.77
CA PRO A 445 -7.83 -17.45 -26.94
C PRO A 445 -6.39 -17.43 -26.41
N LEU A 446 -5.42 -17.02 -27.23
CA LEU A 446 -4.01 -16.96 -26.81
C LEU A 446 -3.82 -15.97 -25.66
N TYR A 447 -4.42 -14.79 -25.73
CA TYR A 447 -4.37 -13.81 -24.65
C TYR A 447 -4.98 -14.37 -23.35
N LYS A 448 -6.10 -15.09 -23.44
CA LYS A 448 -6.70 -15.77 -22.29
C LYS A 448 -5.80 -16.87 -21.71
N THR A 449 -5.15 -17.67 -22.56
CA THR A 449 -4.21 -18.71 -22.13
C THR A 449 -2.97 -18.10 -21.47
N ILE A 450 -2.44 -17.00 -21.99
CA ILE A 450 -1.34 -16.25 -21.38
C ILE A 450 -1.76 -15.72 -20.00
N LEU A 451 -2.91 -15.05 -19.91
CA LEU A 451 -3.44 -14.54 -18.63
C LEU A 451 -3.59 -15.67 -17.60
N THR A 452 -4.20 -16.78 -18.00
CA THR A 452 -4.42 -17.94 -17.12
C THR A 452 -3.09 -18.57 -16.69
N GLY A 453 -2.13 -18.66 -17.61
CA GLY A 453 -0.79 -19.17 -17.32
C GLY A 453 -0.03 -18.30 -16.32
N ILE A 454 -0.07 -16.97 -16.48
CA ILE A 454 0.51 -16.01 -15.53
C ILE A 454 -0.21 -16.12 -14.18
N GLN A 455 -1.54 -16.15 -14.15
CA GLN A 455 -2.32 -16.30 -12.92
C GLN A 455 -1.95 -17.57 -12.15
N ASN A 456 -1.69 -18.67 -12.85
CA ASN A 456 -1.31 -19.97 -12.27
C ASN A 456 0.19 -20.11 -11.99
N THR A 457 1.01 -19.12 -12.31
CA THR A 457 2.44 -19.17 -12.00
C THR A 457 2.64 -18.95 -10.51
N ASN A 458 3.37 -19.85 -9.85
CA ASN A 458 3.65 -19.74 -8.42
C ASN A 458 4.53 -18.52 -8.12
N THR A 459 4.28 -17.89 -6.98
CA THR A 459 5.14 -16.85 -6.40
C THR A 459 5.67 -17.32 -5.06
N THR A 460 6.61 -16.58 -4.49
CA THR A 460 7.25 -16.92 -3.21
C THR A 460 7.00 -15.84 -2.18
N VAL A 461 6.85 -16.27 -0.92
CA VAL A 461 6.57 -15.40 0.23
C VAL A 461 7.48 -15.82 1.39
N PRO A 462 8.00 -14.87 2.19
CA PRO A 462 8.75 -15.20 3.39
C PRO A 462 7.89 -16.02 4.38
N PRO A 463 8.49 -16.97 5.11
CA PRO A 463 7.74 -17.87 5.99
C PRO A 463 7.24 -17.21 7.28
N SER A 464 7.77 -16.03 7.64
CA SER A 464 7.55 -15.40 8.94
C SER A 464 6.07 -15.12 9.25
N GLY A 465 5.27 -14.72 8.25
CA GLY A 465 3.82 -14.54 8.43
C GLY A 465 3.07 -15.84 8.72
N ALA A 466 3.37 -16.92 7.98
CA ALA A 466 2.77 -18.23 8.22
C ALA A 466 3.12 -18.77 9.61
N VAL A 467 4.39 -18.62 10.01
CA VAL A 467 4.89 -19.10 11.30
C VAL A 467 4.30 -18.28 12.45
N ALA A 468 4.10 -16.97 12.30
CA ALA A 468 3.40 -16.16 13.31
C ALA A 468 1.98 -16.70 13.57
N GLY A 469 1.29 -17.13 12.51
CA GLY A 469 -0.04 -17.73 12.61
C GLY A 469 0.00 -19.05 13.38
N ILE A 470 1.02 -19.87 13.11
CA ILE A 470 1.25 -21.13 13.83
C ILE A 470 1.55 -20.89 15.31
N TYR A 471 2.31 -19.84 15.68
CA TYR A 471 2.55 -19.48 17.08
C TYR A 471 1.22 -19.17 17.77
N ALA A 472 0.42 -18.26 17.20
CA ALA A 472 -0.90 -17.92 17.72
C ALA A 472 -1.83 -19.14 17.83
N TYR A 473 -1.80 -20.03 16.84
CA TYR A 473 -2.58 -21.27 16.86
C TYR A 473 -2.14 -22.24 17.96
N VAL A 474 -0.84 -22.51 18.08
CA VAL A 474 -0.30 -23.45 19.07
C VAL A 474 -0.49 -22.91 20.48
N ASP A 475 -0.22 -21.64 20.72
CA ASP A 475 -0.42 -21.01 22.02
C ASP A 475 -1.87 -21.14 22.49
N ARG A 476 -2.81 -20.81 21.61
CA ARG A 476 -4.26 -20.89 21.90
C ARG A 476 -4.74 -22.32 22.13
N THR A 477 -4.19 -23.31 21.42
CA THR A 477 -4.72 -24.69 21.45
C THR A 477 -3.96 -25.62 22.39
N ARG A 478 -2.70 -25.31 22.70
CA ARG A 478 -1.78 -26.19 23.44
C ARG A 478 -1.00 -25.47 24.55
N GLY A 479 -1.01 -24.14 24.57
CA GLY A 479 -0.26 -23.31 25.51
C GLY A 479 1.16 -22.99 25.05
N VAL A 480 1.70 -21.89 25.58
CA VAL A 480 3.02 -21.31 25.23
C VAL A 480 4.20 -22.28 25.45
N TRP A 481 4.07 -23.21 26.39
CA TRP A 481 5.09 -24.23 26.71
C TRP A 481 5.21 -25.31 25.62
N LYS A 482 4.33 -25.32 24.61
CA LYS A 482 4.40 -26.28 23.51
C LYS A 482 5.17 -25.66 22.35
N ALA A 483 6.31 -26.26 22.01
CA ALA A 483 7.09 -25.88 20.83
C ALA A 483 6.21 -25.78 19.55
N PRO A 484 6.25 -24.64 18.82
CA PRO A 484 5.48 -24.39 17.60
C PRO A 484 6.12 -25.05 16.37
N ALA A 485 6.37 -26.36 16.49
CA ALA A 485 6.94 -27.22 15.46
C ALA A 485 6.09 -28.48 15.29
N ASN A 486 6.28 -29.17 14.15
CA ASN A 486 5.46 -30.30 13.71
C ASN A 486 3.98 -29.89 13.49
N VAL A 487 3.78 -28.67 13.01
CA VAL A 487 2.47 -28.11 12.62
C VAL A 487 2.49 -27.84 11.12
N SER A 488 1.42 -28.22 10.43
CA SER A 488 1.28 -28.04 8.99
C SER A 488 1.03 -26.57 8.63
N ILE A 489 1.67 -26.12 7.56
CA ILE A 489 1.47 -24.80 6.97
C ILE A 489 0.36 -24.91 5.91
N SER A 490 -0.76 -24.25 6.18
CA SER A 490 -1.87 -24.06 5.25
C SER A 490 -1.61 -22.90 4.29
N GLY A 491 -2.21 -22.95 3.10
CA GLY A 491 -2.14 -21.87 2.11
C GLY A 491 -0.82 -21.78 1.33
N CYS A 492 0.09 -22.74 1.52
CA CYS A 492 1.31 -22.89 0.71
C CYS A 492 1.26 -24.16 -0.14
N ILE A 493 2.00 -24.16 -1.24
CA ILE A 493 2.23 -25.34 -2.09
C ILE A 493 3.36 -26.18 -1.49
N GLY A 494 4.42 -25.52 -1.03
CA GLY A 494 5.61 -26.17 -0.50
C GLY A 494 6.71 -25.18 -0.12
N PRO A 495 7.81 -25.65 0.50
CA PRO A 495 9.03 -24.89 0.63
C PRO A 495 9.71 -24.76 -0.74
N LYS A 496 10.20 -23.55 -1.07
CA LYS A 496 10.93 -23.27 -2.33
C LYS A 496 12.20 -24.11 -2.49
N ASN A 497 12.86 -24.40 -1.37
CA ASN A 497 14.08 -25.19 -1.34
C ASN A 497 13.88 -26.46 -0.52
N THR A 498 14.62 -27.50 -0.86
CA THR A 498 14.72 -28.72 -0.04
C THR A 498 16.10 -28.79 0.59
N PHE A 499 16.18 -29.43 1.75
CA PHE A 499 17.44 -29.63 2.47
C PHE A 499 17.73 -31.13 2.61
N THR A 500 18.98 -31.49 2.35
CA THR A 500 19.54 -32.80 2.74
C THR A 500 19.67 -32.90 4.26
N ALA A 501 19.92 -34.11 4.78
CA ALA A 501 20.09 -34.32 6.22
C ALA A 501 21.27 -33.49 6.78
N SER A 502 22.41 -33.48 6.10
CA SER A 502 23.59 -32.70 6.55
C SER A 502 23.34 -31.19 6.52
N GLU A 503 22.61 -30.68 5.52
CA GLU A 503 22.24 -29.26 5.48
C GLU A 503 21.29 -28.89 6.62
N LEU A 504 20.36 -29.79 6.98
CA LEU A 504 19.44 -29.58 8.09
C LEU A 504 20.17 -29.56 9.44
N ASP A 505 21.16 -30.43 9.63
CA ASP A 505 22.00 -30.43 10.83
C ASP A 505 22.79 -29.12 10.93
N ASN A 506 23.36 -28.66 9.81
CA ASN A 506 24.06 -27.39 9.73
C ASN A 506 23.15 -26.17 9.92
N LEU A 507 21.86 -26.26 9.57
CA LEU A 507 20.86 -25.21 9.87
C LEU A 507 20.58 -25.11 11.37
N ASN A 508 20.48 -26.27 12.03
CA ASN A 508 20.15 -26.37 13.45
C ASN A 508 21.20 -25.76 14.37
N ILE A 509 22.49 -26.03 14.14
CA ILE A 509 23.59 -25.49 14.94
C ILE A 509 24.75 -25.16 14.02
N ASP A 510 25.16 -23.89 14.02
CA ASP A 510 26.40 -23.47 13.35
C ASP A 510 27.58 -23.54 14.33
N PRO A 511 28.67 -24.25 14.00
CA PRO A 511 29.82 -24.36 14.90
C PRO A 511 30.60 -23.05 15.09
N ASN A 512 30.45 -22.08 14.18
CA ASN A 512 31.20 -20.82 14.23
C ASN A 512 30.37 -19.69 14.86
N SER A 513 29.16 -19.47 14.35
CA SER A 513 28.29 -18.38 14.83
C SER A 513 27.42 -18.76 16.03
N GLY A 514 27.17 -20.07 16.22
CA GLY A 514 26.24 -20.59 17.23
C GLY A 514 24.76 -20.27 16.96
N LYS A 515 24.43 -19.67 15.81
CA LYS A 515 23.07 -19.23 15.47
C LYS A 515 22.29 -20.34 14.76
N SER A 516 21.13 -20.68 15.31
CA SER A 516 20.21 -21.66 14.72
C SER A 516 19.27 -21.04 13.69
N ILE A 517 18.89 -21.84 12.70
CA ILE A 517 17.84 -21.53 11.73
C ILE A 517 16.88 -22.72 11.70
N ASN A 518 15.59 -22.45 11.89
CA ASN A 518 14.54 -23.46 11.89
C ASN A 518 14.11 -23.80 10.47
N ALA A 519 14.11 -25.09 10.13
CA ALA A 519 13.74 -25.52 8.79
C ALA A 519 12.22 -25.68 8.63
N ILE A 520 11.72 -25.49 7.42
CA ILE A 520 10.38 -25.86 6.97
C ILE A 520 10.52 -26.91 5.87
N ARG A 521 9.75 -28.00 5.95
CA ARG A 521 9.95 -29.17 5.10
C ARG A 521 8.64 -29.81 4.66
N SER A 522 8.63 -30.36 3.45
CA SER A 522 7.55 -31.21 2.98
C SER A 522 7.74 -32.65 3.45
N PHE A 523 6.64 -33.26 3.88
CA PHE A 523 6.55 -34.67 4.26
C PHE A 523 5.40 -35.33 3.49
N THR A 524 5.68 -36.46 2.86
CA THR A 524 4.65 -37.27 2.19
C THR A 524 3.54 -37.64 3.18
N GLY A 525 2.29 -37.33 2.84
CA GLY A 525 1.11 -37.60 3.66
C GLY A 525 0.85 -36.62 4.82
N LYS A 526 1.76 -35.68 5.11
CA LYS A 526 1.57 -34.63 6.16
C LYS A 526 1.63 -33.20 5.63
N GLY A 527 2.03 -33.02 4.37
CA GLY A 527 2.21 -31.71 3.75
C GLY A 527 3.47 -30.99 4.22
N THR A 528 3.45 -29.66 4.16
CA THR A 528 4.56 -28.80 4.58
C THR A 528 4.48 -28.53 6.08
N LEU A 529 5.52 -28.85 6.85
CA LEU A 529 5.57 -28.69 8.30
C LEU A 529 6.69 -27.73 8.72
N VAL A 530 6.43 -26.97 9.78
CA VAL A 530 7.51 -26.31 10.55
C VAL A 530 8.33 -27.39 11.27
N PHE A 531 9.63 -27.45 11.00
CA PHE A 531 10.55 -28.49 11.47
C PHE A 531 11.73 -27.87 12.25
N GLY A 532 11.43 -27.07 13.27
CA GLY A 532 12.40 -26.48 14.18
C GLY A 532 11.72 -25.52 15.17
N ALA A 533 12.27 -25.43 16.39
CA ALA A 533 11.80 -24.54 17.45
C ALA A 533 12.96 -24.04 18.33
N ARG A 534 14.10 -23.69 17.71
CA ARG A 534 15.24 -23.06 18.37
C ARG A 534 15.18 -21.54 18.25
N THR A 535 15.69 -20.83 19.25
CA THR A 535 16.00 -19.40 19.15
C THR A 535 17.31 -19.21 18.38
N LEU A 536 17.73 -17.96 18.14
CA LEU A 536 19.06 -17.68 17.58
C LEU A 536 20.19 -18.01 18.55
N ALA A 537 19.90 -18.18 19.85
CA ALA A 537 20.88 -18.60 20.85
C ALA A 537 21.05 -20.14 20.85
N GLY A 538 21.40 -20.71 19.69
CA GLY A 538 21.42 -22.15 19.46
C GLY A 538 22.37 -22.96 20.35
N ASN A 539 23.49 -22.34 20.73
CA ASN A 539 24.49 -22.92 21.63
C ASN A 539 24.24 -22.63 23.11
N ASP A 540 23.24 -21.82 23.45
CA ASP A 540 22.88 -21.56 24.84
C ASP A 540 22.27 -22.82 25.48
N ASN A 541 22.35 -22.94 26.80
CA ASN A 541 21.79 -24.08 27.53
C ASN A 541 20.42 -23.77 28.15
N GLU A 542 20.14 -22.50 28.45
CA GLU A 542 18.91 -22.05 29.08
C GLU A 542 17.90 -21.58 28.02
N TRP A 543 18.37 -20.80 27.03
CA TRP A 543 17.50 -20.11 26.06
C TRP A 543 17.54 -20.71 24.65
N ARG A 544 17.90 -21.99 24.54
CA ARG A 544 18.05 -22.67 23.24
C ARG A 544 16.74 -22.80 22.46
N TYR A 545 15.63 -23.00 23.17
CA TYR A 545 14.34 -23.34 22.59
C TYR A 545 13.35 -22.19 22.74
N VAL A 546 12.36 -22.16 21.84
CA VAL A 546 11.32 -21.13 21.80
C VAL A 546 10.34 -21.24 22.98
N SER A 547 10.02 -22.45 23.42
CA SER A 547 8.99 -22.77 24.41
C SER A 547 9.51 -22.98 25.81
#